data_AF-A0A966SS76-F1
#
_entry.id   AF-A0A966SS76-F1
#
_cell.length_a   1.000
_cell.length_b   1.000
_cell.length_c   1.000
_cell.angle_alpha   90.00
_cell.angle_beta   90.00
_cell.angle_gamma   90.00
#
_symmetry.space_group_name_H-M   'P 1'
#
loop_
_entity.id
_entity.type
_entity.pdbx_description
1 polymer ?
#
loop_
_entity_poly.entity_id
_entity_poly.type
_entity_poly.pdbx_seq_one_letter_code
_entity_poly.pdbx_strand_id
1 'polypeptide(L)'
;MVRCVLFRKERCRVSLTLTVHAGSQSHESPLISVTVSRDALGLVAPGAVGSDHHGAAEAGICLLHDEDASGGPDGILVAQFDAHSGTLRFILPGSVRAGSVRHLRVLGAPIASVVPPWPMSVVQKLDRVIVRAAGEPFASYITTGGRRPYFWPIIGPSGASVVRGQGSADHPHHTGLGIAYGGHSEGGSVNIWSDWDEPPYGPGGRMVHRGFRRVISGPVYAEVVHDLTYVDTFGDPFCEETRTHRFWWASEAARYIDTTSEVRWLRDRGTSPFLVALRLPSHTCVLPA
;
A
#
# COMPACT_ATOMS: atom_id res chain seq x y z
N MET A 1 -6.86 2.71 14.88
CA MET A 1 -7.07 1.44 14.15
C MET A 1 -8.56 1.19 14.08
N VAL A 2 -9.16 1.23 12.89
CA VAL A 2 -10.59 0.94 12.72
C VAL A 2 -10.77 -0.58 12.71
N ARG A 3 -11.49 -1.13 13.69
CA ARG A 3 -11.85 -2.56 13.70
C ARG A 3 -13.21 -2.72 13.01
N CYS A 4 -13.40 -3.80 12.29
CA CYS A 4 -14.69 -4.12 11.65
C CYS A 4 -15.13 -5.50 12.14
N VAL A 5 -16.43 -5.69 12.36
CA VAL A 5 -16.98 -6.98 12.77
C VAL A 5 -18.16 -7.35 11.88
N LEU A 6 -18.04 -8.46 11.15
CA LEU A 6 -19.10 -8.93 10.27
C LEU A 6 -20.21 -9.63 11.08
N PHE A 7 -21.48 -9.30 10.82
CA PHE A 7 -22.63 -10.00 11.39
C PHE A 7 -23.63 -10.38 10.30
N ARG A 8 -24.04 -11.65 10.25
CA ARG A 8 -25.07 -12.11 9.32
C ARG A 8 -26.45 -11.96 9.96
N LYS A 9 -27.32 -11.12 9.39
CA LYS A 9 -28.71 -10.97 9.86
C LYS A 9 -29.68 -11.67 8.89
N GLU A 10 -29.98 -12.93 9.21
CA GLU A 10 -31.01 -13.79 8.57
C GLU A 10 -30.98 -13.94 7.04
N ARG A 11 -31.80 -14.86 6.52
CA ARG A 11 -31.72 -15.41 5.15
C ARG A 11 -31.86 -14.29 4.10
N CYS A 12 -30.81 -14.13 3.27
CA CYS A 12 -30.72 -13.30 2.05
C CYS A 12 -30.18 -11.85 2.14
N ARG A 13 -29.69 -11.36 3.29
CA ARG A 13 -28.99 -10.05 3.33
C ARG A 13 -27.69 -10.10 4.13
N VAL A 14 -26.61 -9.61 3.51
CA VAL A 14 -25.29 -9.50 4.14
C VAL A 14 -25.13 -8.09 4.67
N SER A 15 -25.22 -7.93 5.98
CA SER A 15 -24.94 -6.67 6.67
C SER A 15 -23.49 -6.68 7.18
N LEU A 16 -22.75 -5.59 6.96
CA LEU A 16 -21.42 -5.37 7.51
C LEU A 16 -21.55 -4.32 8.62
N THR A 17 -21.56 -4.73 9.88
CA THR A 17 -21.51 -3.75 10.97
C THR A 17 -20.07 -3.29 11.17
N LEU A 18 -19.74 -2.08 10.69
CA LEU A 18 -18.48 -1.47 11.02
C LEU A 18 -18.58 -0.76 12.36
N THR A 19 -18.24 -1.49 13.41
CA THR A 19 -17.93 -0.85 14.69
C THR A 19 -16.57 -0.19 14.59
N VAL A 20 -16.53 1.02 14.02
CA VAL A 20 -15.30 1.79 13.95
C VAL A 20 -14.87 2.18 15.37
N HIS A 21 -14.08 1.32 16.00
CA HIS A 21 -13.30 1.65 17.18
C HIS A 21 -12.13 2.58 16.79
N ALA A 22 -12.43 3.71 16.13
CA ALA A 22 -11.52 4.85 16.13
C ALA A 22 -11.26 5.12 17.62
N GLY A 23 -10.01 4.93 18.06
CA GLY A 23 -9.61 5.00 19.47
C GLY A 23 -9.80 6.40 20.05
N SER A 24 -8.79 6.97 20.68
CA SER A 24 -8.84 8.35 21.20
C SER A 24 -8.70 9.45 20.13
N GLN A 25 -8.67 9.11 18.84
CA GLN A 25 -8.38 10.04 17.74
C GLN A 25 -9.38 9.89 16.59
N SER A 26 -9.81 11.02 16.03
CA SER A 26 -10.65 11.07 14.82
C SER A 26 -9.79 10.81 13.58
N HIS A 27 -10.39 10.22 12.54
CA HIS A 27 -9.70 9.90 11.28
C HIS A 27 -10.48 10.47 10.09
N GLU A 28 -9.79 11.12 9.15
CA GLU A 28 -10.34 11.55 7.87
C GLU A 28 -10.11 10.47 6.81
N SER A 29 -11.17 10.06 6.12
CA SER A 29 -11.17 9.07 5.06
C SER A 29 -10.41 7.76 5.39
N PRO A 30 -10.72 7.09 6.52
CA PRO A 30 -9.92 5.95 6.96
C PRO A 30 -9.94 4.80 5.96
N LEU A 31 -8.77 4.17 5.77
CA LEU A 31 -8.61 2.94 5.00
C LEU A 31 -9.18 1.77 5.79
N ILE A 32 -10.14 1.06 5.21
CA ILE A 32 -10.79 -0.07 5.86
C ILE A 32 -10.39 -1.37 5.18
N SER A 33 -10.03 -2.37 6.00
CA SER A 33 -9.72 -3.73 5.56
C SER A 33 -10.42 -4.72 6.47
N VAL A 34 -11.24 -5.59 5.89
CA VAL A 34 -12.09 -6.54 6.64
C VAL A 34 -11.97 -7.93 6.02
N THR A 35 -11.63 -8.93 6.82
CA THR A 35 -11.73 -10.32 6.38
C THR A 35 -13.19 -10.76 6.35
N VAL A 36 -13.64 -11.27 5.20
CA VAL A 36 -15.02 -11.70 4.99
C VAL A 36 -15.01 -13.13 4.47
N SER A 37 -15.81 -14.03 5.05
CA SER A 37 -15.95 -15.37 4.48
C SER A 37 -16.73 -15.31 3.16
N ARG A 38 -16.33 -16.13 2.17
CA ARG A 38 -16.98 -16.16 0.85
C ARG A 38 -18.49 -16.42 0.96
N ASP A 39 -18.87 -17.36 1.84
CA ASP A 39 -20.27 -17.70 2.13
C ASP A 39 -21.05 -16.52 2.71
N ALA A 40 -20.40 -15.66 3.49
CA ALA A 40 -21.04 -14.51 4.10
C ALA A 40 -21.38 -13.43 3.08
N LEU A 41 -20.71 -13.33 1.93
CA LEU A 41 -21.04 -12.36 0.87
C LEU A 41 -22.14 -12.86 -0.08
N GLY A 42 -22.65 -14.08 0.08
CA GLY A 42 -23.58 -14.68 -0.88
C GLY A 42 -22.94 -14.92 -2.25
N LEU A 43 -21.61 -15.08 -2.30
CA LEU A 43 -20.86 -15.45 -3.50
C LEU A 43 -21.17 -16.92 -3.86
N VAL A 44 -22.11 -17.14 -4.78
CA VAL A 44 -22.61 -18.50 -5.09
C VAL A 44 -21.64 -19.32 -5.96
N ALA A 45 -20.66 -18.73 -6.65
CA ALA A 45 -19.74 -19.48 -7.51
C ALA A 45 -18.46 -18.68 -7.85
N PRO A 46 -17.34 -19.35 -8.20
CA PRO A 46 -16.06 -18.71 -8.51
C PRO A 46 -16.11 -18.07 -9.90
N GLY A 47 -16.67 -16.86 -10.00
CA GLY A 47 -16.75 -16.09 -11.23
C GLY A 47 -15.48 -15.27 -11.46
N ALA A 48 -14.56 -15.81 -12.26
CA ALA A 48 -13.29 -15.21 -12.67
C ALA A 48 -13.45 -14.19 -13.83
N VAL A 49 -12.56 -13.18 -13.91
CA VAL A 49 -11.93 -12.67 -15.17
C VAL A 49 -10.58 -11.93 -14.89
N GLY A 50 -9.45 -12.35 -15.52
CA GLY A 50 -8.39 -11.44 -16.05
C GLY A 50 -6.96 -11.39 -15.42
N SER A 51 -5.92 -11.69 -16.21
CA SER A 51 -4.73 -12.49 -15.86
C SER A 51 -3.52 -11.87 -15.04
N ASP A 52 -2.91 -12.60 -14.08
CA ASP A 52 -1.49 -12.52 -13.62
C ASP A 52 -0.59 -13.55 -14.36
N HIS A 53 0.73 -13.58 -14.13
CA HIS A 53 1.68 -14.40 -14.92
C HIS A 53 1.45 -15.94 -14.90
N HIS A 54 0.46 -16.43 -14.12
CA HIS A 54 -0.06 -17.81 -14.16
C HIS A 54 -1.59 -17.93 -14.25
N GLY A 55 -2.33 -16.85 -14.07
CA GLY A 55 -3.74 -16.89 -13.68
C GLY A 55 -4.31 -15.50 -13.84
N ALA A 56 -5.21 -14.99 -13.00
CA ALA A 56 -5.87 -13.67 -13.01
C ALA A 56 -5.88 -13.11 -11.60
N ALA A 57 -5.56 -11.83 -11.43
CA ALA A 57 -5.69 -11.20 -10.12
C ALA A 57 -7.18 -10.98 -9.80
N GLU A 58 -7.76 -11.89 -9.01
CA GLU A 58 -9.18 -12.01 -8.65
C GLU A 58 -9.73 -10.89 -7.74
N ALA A 59 -9.49 -9.62 -8.08
CA ALA A 59 -10.10 -8.49 -7.38
C ALA A 59 -11.47 -8.13 -8.01
N GLY A 60 -12.54 -8.16 -7.22
CA GLY A 60 -13.90 -7.83 -7.68
C GLY A 60 -14.44 -6.53 -7.09
N ILE A 61 -15.32 -5.82 -7.81
CA ILE A 61 -16.05 -4.66 -7.27
C ILE A 61 -17.19 -5.13 -6.39
N CYS A 62 -17.30 -4.62 -5.17
CA CYS A 62 -18.46 -4.75 -4.31
C CYS A 62 -19.04 -3.35 -4.05
N LEU A 63 -20.37 -3.23 -3.99
CA LEU A 63 -21.04 -1.99 -3.61
C LEU A 63 -21.53 -2.10 -2.17
N LEU A 64 -21.19 -1.11 -1.36
CA LEU A 64 -21.69 -0.96 0.02
C LEU A 64 -22.65 0.21 0.08
N HIS A 65 -23.60 0.16 1.00
CA HIS A 65 -24.48 1.27 1.35
C HIS A 65 -24.20 1.69 2.78
N ASP A 66 -23.78 2.94 2.98
CA ASP A 66 -23.71 3.60 4.27
C ASP A 66 -25.13 4.01 4.70
N GLU A 67 -25.66 3.26 5.66
CA GLU A 67 -27.01 3.45 6.20
C GLU A 67 -27.10 4.68 7.12
N ASP A 68 -25.95 5.21 7.56
CA ASP A 68 -25.86 6.36 8.46
C ASP A 68 -25.51 7.69 7.73
N ALA A 69 -25.41 7.69 6.41
CA ALA A 69 -25.14 8.90 5.62
C ALA A 69 -26.38 9.82 5.53
N SER A 70 -26.27 11.08 5.97
CA SER A 70 -27.39 12.03 5.97
C SER A 70 -27.41 12.95 4.74
N GLY A 71 -28.25 12.64 3.75
CA GLY A 71 -28.69 13.57 2.68
C GLY A 71 -28.32 13.19 1.23
N GLY A 72 -29.34 12.96 0.38
CA GLY A 72 -29.21 12.81 -1.09
C GLY A 72 -28.79 11.42 -1.58
N PRO A 73 -28.94 11.09 -2.89
CA PRO A 73 -28.44 9.82 -3.41
C PRO A 73 -26.92 9.79 -3.16
N ASP A 74 -26.34 8.60 -2.93
CA ASP A 74 -24.89 8.36 -2.79
C ASP A 74 -24.36 7.98 -1.38
N GLY A 75 -25.18 7.31 -0.56
CA GLY A 75 -24.64 6.40 0.47
C GLY A 75 -23.87 5.21 -0.11
N ILE A 76 -23.57 5.17 -1.41
CA ILE A 76 -22.94 4.04 -2.09
C ILE A 76 -21.42 4.18 -2.02
N LEU A 77 -20.75 3.16 -1.47
CA LEU A 77 -19.30 3.06 -1.46
C LEU A 77 -18.85 1.96 -2.40
N VAL A 78 -17.78 2.25 -3.14
CA VAL A 78 -17.07 1.24 -3.92
C VAL A 78 -16.09 0.52 -2.99
N ALA A 79 -16.19 -0.80 -2.97
CA ALA A 79 -15.28 -1.69 -2.27
C ALA A 79 -14.61 -2.65 -3.26
N GLN A 80 -13.40 -3.08 -2.91
CA GLN A 80 -12.61 -4.04 -3.65
C GLN A 80 -12.46 -5.30 -2.82
N PHE A 81 -13.00 -6.41 -3.30
CA PHE A 81 -12.85 -7.72 -2.69
C PHE A 81 -11.65 -8.43 -3.30
N ASP A 82 -10.70 -8.83 -2.48
CA ASP A 82 -9.57 -9.68 -2.85
C ASP A 82 -9.90 -11.13 -2.52
N ALA A 83 -10.16 -11.93 -3.55
CA ALA A 83 -10.53 -13.33 -3.37
C ALA A 83 -9.35 -14.20 -2.90
N HIS A 84 -8.10 -13.79 -3.15
CA HIS A 84 -6.91 -14.49 -2.66
C HIS A 84 -6.79 -14.39 -1.14
N SER A 85 -6.98 -13.18 -0.59
CA SER A 85 -6.89 -12.94 0.86
C SER A 85 -8.23 -13.02 1.59
N GLY A 86 -9.35 -13.21 0.87
CA GLY A 86 -10.70 -13.16 1.43
C GLY A 86 -11.01 -11.82 2.11
N THR A 87 -10.47 -10.72 1.58
CA THR A 87 -10.52 -9.41 2.24
C THR A 87 -11.30 -8.42 1.41
N LEU A 88 -12.27 -7.74 2.03
CA LEU A 88 -12.96 -6.60 1.46
C LEU A 88 -12.30 -5.31 1.94
N ARG A 89 -11.96 -4.43 1.00
CA ARG A 89 -11.25 -3.17 1.25
C ARG A 89 -11.99 -2.00 0.62
N PHE A 90 -12.12 -0.90 1.35
CA PHE A 90 -12.77 0.32 0.88
C PHE A 90 -12.28 1.52 1.67
N ILE A 91 -12.59 2.71 1.17
CA ILE A 91 -12.30 3.98 1.85
C ILE A 91 -13.64 4.50 2.36
N LEU A 92 -13.71 4.75 3.67
CA LEU A 92 -14.92 5.31 4.27
C LEU A 92 -14.85 6.83 4.15
N PRO A 93 -15.71 7.51 3.37
CA PRO A 93 -15.58 8.93 3.10
C PRO A 93 -15.85 9.79 4.35
N GLY A 94 -15.16 10.92 4.40
CA GLY A 94 -15.35 11.93 5.44
C GLY A 94 -14.71 11.57 6.78
N SER A 95 -15.07 12.32 7.82
CA SER A 95 -14.47 12.19 9.14
C SER A 95 -15.23 11.20 10.00
N VAL A 96 -14.51 10.23 10.55
CA VAL A 96 -15.03 9.28 11.54
C VAL A 96 -14.57 9.71 12.91
N ARG A 97 -15.54 10.06 13.76
CA ARG A 97 -15.28 10.45 15.16
C ARG A 97 -14.90 9.22 15.99
N ALA A 98 -13.94 9.42 16.89
CA ALA A 98 -13.64 8.47 17.96
C ALA A 98 -14.93 7.96 18.64
N GLY A 99 -15.06 6.63 18.77
CA GLY A 99 -16.23 5.99 19.40
C GLY A 99 -17.54 5.99 18.59
N SER A 100 -17.57 6.52 17.37
CA SER A 100 -18.78 6.46 16.51
C SER A 100 -18.97 5.10 15.85
N VAL A 101 -20.21 4.77 15.48
CA VAL A 101 -20.56 3.56 14.74
C VAL A 101 -21.03 3.94 13.34
N ARG A 102 -20.71 3.10 12.35
CA ARG A 102 -21.18 3.19 10.96
C ARG A 102 -21.75 1.86 10.51
N HIS A 103 -22.98 1.86 10.02
CA HIS A 103 -23.66 0.67 9.51
C HIS A 103 -23.54 0.62 8.00
N LEU A 104 -22.82 -0.38 7.49
CA LEU A 104 -22.73 -0.60 6.05
C LEU A 104 -23.49 -1.86 5.65
N ARG A 105 -24.16 -1.82 4.50
CA ARG A 105 -24.83 -2.97 3.93
C ARG A 105 -24.24 -3.32 2.58
N VAL A 106 -23.92 -4.58 2.35
CA VAL A 106 -23.50 -5.05 1.02
C VAL A 106 -24.72 -5.06 0.11
N LEU A 107 -24.62 -4.41 -1.05
CA LEU A 107 -25.74 -4.26 -1.99
C LEU A 107 -25.80 -5.34 -3.07
N GLY A 108 -24.73 -6.10 -3.31
CA GLY A 108 -24.70 -7.15 -4.31
C GLY A 108 -23.42 -7.99 -4.24
N ALA A 109 -23.42 -9.13 -4.91
CA ALA A 109 -22.22 -9.96 -5.06
C ALA A 109 -21.16 -9.21 -5.88
N PRO A 110 -19.86 -9.45 -5.63
CA PRO A 110 -18.78 -8.90 -6.43
C PRO A 110 -19.02 -9.01 -7.94
N ILE A 111 -18.98 -7.87 -8.64
CA ILE A 111 -19.09 -7.82 -10.10
C ILE A 111 -17.70 -8.12 -10.66
N ALA A 112 -17.53 -9.32 -11.20
CA ALA A 112 -16.25 -9.81 -11.73
C ALA A 112 -15.89 -9.25 -13.12
N SER A 113 -16.82 -8.56 -13.80
CA SER A 113 -16.73 -8.25 -15.24
C SER A 113 -16.59 -6.78 -15.59
N VAL A 114 -16.24 -5.89 -14.65
CA VAL A 114 -15.95 -4.50 -15.01
C VAL A 114 -14.54 -4.43 -15.62
N VAL A 115 -14.49 -3.96 -16.85
CA VAL A 115 -13.27 -3.86 -17.64
C VAL A 115 -12.57 -2.54 -17.30
N PRO A 116 -11.23 -2.53 -17.09
CA PRO A 116 -10.43 -1.31 -16.90
C PRO A 116 -10.70 -0.21 -17.95
N PRO A 117 -10.34 1.06 -17.70
CA PRO A 117 -9.33 1.49 -16.73
C PRO A 117 -9.89 1.66 -15.31
N TRP A 118 -9.22 1.01 -14.36
CA TRP A 118 -9.44 1.26 -12.95
C TRP A 118 -8.85 2.61 -12.53
N PRO A 119 -9.46 3.32 -11.55
CA PRO A 119 -8.87 4.51 -10.97
C PRO A 119 -7.45 4.25 -10.45
N MET A 120 -7.24 3.16 -9.73
CA MET A 120 -5.90 2.74 -9.33
C MET A 120 -5.34 1.77 -10.35
N SER A 121 -4.25 2.16 -11.01
CA SER A 121 -3.57 1.30 -11.99
C SER A 121 -2.07 1.18 -11.72
N VAL A 122 -1.54 0.00 -12.02
CA VAL A 122 -0.12 -0.31 -11.90
C VAL A 122 0.39 -0.88 -13.22
N VAL A 123 1.51 -0.34 -13.68
CA VAL A 123 2.25 -0.87 -14.82
C VAL A 123 3.58 -1.40 -14.31
N GLN A 124 3.79 -2.70 -14.44
CA GLN A 124 5.08 -3.33 -14.17
C GLN A 124 6.05 -3.11 -15.33
N LYS A 125 7.28 -2.71 -14.98
CA LYS A 125 8.45 -2.65 -15.87
C LYS A 125 9.55 -3.55 -15.29
N LEU A 126 10.66 -3.68 -16.01
CA LEU A 126 11.79 -4.51 -15.59
C LEU A 126 12.45 -3.99 -14.29
N ASP A 127 12.54 -2.66 -14.15
CA ASP A 127 13.31 -1.97 -13.11
C ASP A 127 12.43 -1.23 -12.09
N ARG A 128 11.11 -1.19 -12.32
CA ARG A 128 10.15 -0.46 -11.48
C ARG A 128 8.72 -0.90 -11.69
N VAL A 129 7.84 -0.47 -10.78
CA VAL A 129 6.39 -0.35 -11.02
C VAL A 129 6.01 1.12 -11.08
N ILE A 130 5.09 1.46 -11.97
CA ILE A 130 4.52 2.80 -12.12
C ILE A 130 3.07 2.75 -11.70
N VAL A 131 2.70 3.58 -10.73
CA VAL A 131 1.36 3.66 -10.16
C VAL A 131 0.68 4.95 -10.60
N ARG A 132 -0.56 4.83 -11.03
CA ARG A 132 -1.42 5.96 -11.38
C ARG A 132 -2.71 5.93 -10.56
N ALA A 133 -3.22 7.11 -10.24
CA ALA A 133 -4.51 7.34 -9.61
C ALA A 133 -5.35 8.20 -10.56
N ALA A 134 -6.53 7.71 -10.94
CA ALA A 134 -7.41 8.33 -11.94
C ALA A 134 -6.69 8.66 -13.27
N GLY A 135 -5.74 7.83 -13.69
CA GLY A 135 -4.91 8.06 -14.89
C GLY A 135 -3.70 8.97 -14.68
N GLU A 136 -3.67 9.75 -13.61
CA GLU A 136 -2.59 10.67 -13.27
C GLU A 136 -1.42 9.99 -12.55
N PRO A 137 -0.17 10.47 -12.71
CA PRO A 137 0.97 9.95 -11.97
C PRO A 137 0.74 10.01 -10.45
N PHE A 138 0.93 8.88 -9.78
CA PHE A 138 0.92 8.80 -8.32
C PHE A 138 2.33 8.52 -7.78
N ALA A 139 2.90 7.35 -8.08
CA ALA A 139 4.21 6.98 -7.56
C ALA A 139 4.94 6.04 -8.50
N SER A 140 6.26 6.01 -8.43
CA SER A 140 7.05 4.92 -9.02
C SER A 140 7.87 4.25 -7.91
N TYR A 141 7.89 2.93 -7.90
CA TYR A 141 8.71 2.13 -7.00
C TYR A 141 9.78 1.40 -7.79
N ILE A 142 11.02 1.76 -7.55
CA ILE A 142 12.21 1.36 -8.28
C ILE A 142 12.82 0.19 -7.54
N THR A 143 13.02 -0.93 -8.22
CA THR A 143 13.50 -2.18 -7.63
C THR A 143 14.98 -2.45 -7.89
N THR A 144 15.59 -1.73 -8.84
CA THR A 144 16.98 -1.91 -9.25
C THR A 144 17.71 -0.58 -9.44
N GLY A 145 19.04 -0.58 -9.42
CA GLY A 145 19.89 0.60 -9.67
C GLY A 145 20.31 1.38 -8.42
N GLY A 146 19.63 1.17 -7.28
CA GLY A 146 20.08 1.64 -5.95
C GLY A 146 20.61 0.49 -5.08
N ARG A 147 21.00 0.80 -3.83
CA ARG A 147 21.36 -0.24 -2.83
C ARG A 147 20.15 -0.92 -2.22
N ARG A 148 18.99 -0.27 -2.30
CA ARG A 148 17.70 -0.77 -1.87
C ARG A 148 16.62 -0.28 -2.82
N PRO A 149 15.46 -0.96 -2.90
CA PRO A 149 14.30 -0.41 -3.55
C PRO A 149 13.81 0.88 -2.88
N TYR A 150 13.28 1.80 -3.67
CA TYR A 150 12.78 3.08 -3.18
C TYR A 150 11.64 3.61 -4.05
N PHE A 151 10.83 4.50 -3.48
CA PHE A 151 9.83 5.28 -4.18
C PHE A 151 10.42 6.60 -4.67
N TRP A 152 10.36 6.83 -5.98
CA TRP A 152 10.59 8.15 -6.57
C TRP A 152 10.10 8.19 -8.03
N PRO A 153 9.34 9.22 -8.45
CA PRO A 153 8.73 10.25 -7.62
C PRO A 153 7.53 9.72 -6.81
N ILE A 154 7.08 10.49 -5.82
CA ILE A 154 5.76 10.35 -5.19
C ILE A 154 5.03 11.67 -5.38
N ILE A 155 4.03 11.71 -6.25
CA ILE A 155 3.33 12.93 -6.66
C ILE A 155 2.17 13.22 -5.70
N GLY A 156 2.28 14.35 -5.01
CA GLY A 156 1.24 14.87 -4.14
C GLY A 156 0.19 15.69 -4.89
N PRO A 157 -0.81 16.24 -4.18
CA PRO A 157 -1.92 17.00 -4.79
C PRO A 157 -1.50 18.25 -5.58
N SER A 158 -0.32 18.83 -5.31
CA SER A 158 0.21 19.98 -6.06
C SER A 158 0.76 19.61 -7.44
N GLY A 159 0.80 18.32 -7.79
CA GLY A 159 1.47 17.81 -8.99
C GLY A 159 3.00 17.72 -8.85
N ALA A 160 3.58 18.20 -7.75
CA ALA A 160 4.99 18.04 -7.44
C ALA A 160 5.28 16.77 -6.63
N SER A 161 6.52 16.28 -6.71
CA SER A 161 6.96 15.14 -5.89
C SER A 161 7.16 15.57 -4.43
N VAL A 162 6.61 14.81 -3.49
CA VAL A 162 6.82 15.00 -2.05
C VAL A 162 8.16 14.43 -1.56
N VAL A 163 8.92 13.79 -2.45
CA VAL A 163 10.27 13.28 -2.22
C VAL A 163 11.24 13.69 -3.33
N ARG A 164 12.52 13.86 -2.99
CA ARG A 164 13.60 14.16 -3.95
C ARG A 164 14.25 12.88 -4.49
N GLY A 165 14.73 12.97 -5.72
CA GLY A 165 15.52 11.93 -6.37
C GLY A 165 16.98 11.98 -5.94
N GLN A 166 17.88 11.41 -6.72
CA GLN A 166 19.33 11.56 -6.53
C GLN A 166 19.80 13.01 -6.79
N GLY A 167 20.94 13.40 -6.20
CA GLY A 167 21.54 14.72 -6.42
C GLY A 167 22.48 15.16 -5.30
N SER A 168 23.27 16.20 -5.53
CA SER A 168 24.40 16.65 -4.68
C SER A 168 24.02 17.52 -3.47
N ALA A 169 22.76 17.93 -3.33
CA ALA A 169 22.27 18.72 -2.20
C ALA A 169 22.17 17.87 -0.92
N ASP A 170 21.66 18.48 0.17
CA ASP A 170 21.47 17.85 1.48
C ASP A 170 21.04 16.36 1.40
N HIS A 171 21.74 15.53 2.18
CA HIS A 171 21.62 14.07 2.21
C HIS A 171 21.73 13.41 0.81
N PRO A 172 22.87 13.56 0.12
CA PRO A 172 23.05 13.11 -1.28
C PRO A 172 23.13 11.58 -1.45
N HIS A 173 23.41 10.86 -0.37
CA HIS A 173 23.44 9.40 -0.30
C HIS A 173 22.06 8.77 -0.01
N HIS A 174 20.99 9.56 -0.07
CA HIS A 174 19.62 9.08 0.00
C HIS A 174 18.86 9.40 -1.29
N THR A 175 17.91 8.54 -1.62
CA THR A 175 17.01 8.70 -2.76
C THR A 175 15.57 8.39 -2.32
N GLY A 176 14.64 9.29 -2.63
CA GLY A 176 13.21 9.01 -2.51
C GLY A 176 12.74 8.66 -1.09
N LEU A 177 11.78 7.74 -1.02
CA LEU A 177 11.31 7.09 0.21
C LEU A 177 11.60 5.59 0.14
N GLY A 178 12.20 5.00 1.16
CA GLY A 178 12.40 3.55 1.21
C GLY A 178 12.66 3.03 2.62
N ILE A 179 12.56 1.72 2.79
CA ILE A 179 12.97 1.04 4.01
C ILE A 179 14.47 0.74 3.88
N ALA A 180 15.25 1.26 4.82
CA ALA A 180 16.67 1.01 4.98
C ALA A 180 16.92 -0.04 6.07
N TYR A 181 18.13 -0.61 6.06
CA TYR A 181 18.59 -1.54 7.08
C TYR A 181 19.96 -1.09 7.60
N GLY A 182 20.19 -1.18 8.91
CA GLY A 182 21.38 -0.68 9.60
C GLY A 182 21.50 0.84 9.62
N GLY A 183 22.67 1.39 9.94
CA GLY A 183 22.89 2.83 9.93
C GLY A 183 24.35 3.25 10.11
N HIS A 184 24.65 4.50 9.70
CA HIS A 184 25.99 5.10 9.72
C HIS A 184 26.65 5.17 11.13
N SER A 185 25.89 4.87 12.20
CA SER A 185 26.37 4.87 13.57
C SER A 185 25.79 3.75 14.46
N GLU A 186 24.99 2.82 13.92
CA GLU A 186 24.44 1.71 14.72
C GLU A 186 25.53 0.70 15.13
N GLY A 187 26.60 0.58 14.32
CA GLY A 187 27.83 -0.14 14.64
C GLY A 187 27.71 -1.67 14.77
N GLY A 188 26.50 -2.23 14.69
CA GLY A 188 26.24 -3.66 14.95
C GLY A 188 25.62 -4.46 13.81
N SER A 189 25.09 -3.81 12.78
CA SER A 189 24.36 -4.44 11.66
C SER A 189 24.97 -4.05 10.30
N VAL A 190 24.68 -4.83 9.27
CA VAL A 190 25.01 -4.53 7.87
C VAL A 190 24.40 -3.19 7.47
N ASN A 191 25.21 -2.30 6.90
CA ASN A 191 24.71 -0.99 6.49
C ASN A 191 24.11 -1.01 5.08
N ILE A 192 22.80 -0.76 4.97
CA ILE A 192 22.03 -0.52 3.73
C ILE A 192 21.24 0.81 3.83
N TRP A 193 21.71 1.73 4.67
CA TRP A 193 21.11 3.04 4.89
C TRP A 193 21.55 4.08 3.85
N SER A 194 22.81 4.02 3.43
CA SER A 194 23.39 4.86 2.37
C SER A 194 23.23 4.20 1.01
N ASP A 195 23.09 4.99 -0.07
CA ASP A 195 23.28 4.53 -1.46
C ASP A 195 24.78 4.53 -1.87
N TRP A 196 25.64 5.20 -1.11
CA TRP A 196 27.10 5.25 -1.30
C TRP A 196 27.81 4.09 -0.61
N ASP A 197 28.99 3.72 -1.10
CA ASP A 197 29.78 2.56 -0.59
C ASP A 197 31.14 2.92 -0.04
N GLU A 198 31.61 4.10 -0.37
CA GLU A 198 32.90 4.61 0.05
C GLU A 198 32.87 5.01 1.54
N PRO A 199 34.02 4.99 2.22
CA PRO A 199 34.14 5.56 3.57
C PRO A 199 33.64 7.02 3.61
N PRO A 200 32.91 7.43 4.65
CA PRO A 200 32.66 6.69 5.89
C PRO A 200 31.34 5.89 5.87
N TYR A 201 30.66 5.79 4.72
CA TYR A 201 29.32 5.20 4.61
C TYR A 201 29.33 3.70 4.33
N GLY A 202 30.35 3.19 3.65
CA GLY A 202 30.50 1.75 3.40
C GLY A 202 31.87 1.18 3.80
N PRO A 203 32.16 -0.07 3.40
CA PRO A 203 31.34 -0.89 2.51
C PRO A 203 29.99 -1.28 3.14
N GLY A 204 28.92 -1.28 2.33
CA GLY A 204 27.56 -1.61 2.74
C GLY A 204 26.98 -2.83 2.02
N GLY A 205 25.90 -3.37 2.57
CA GLY A 205 25.10 -4.42 1.94
C GLY A 205 24.11 -3.88 0.90
N ARG A 206 23.20 -4.74 0.44
CA ARG A 206 22.14 -4.40 -0.53
C ARG A 206 20.85 -5.18 -0.28
N MET A 207 19.71 -4.58 -0.62
CA MET A 207 18.43 -5.29 -0.78
C MET A 207 18.23 -5.61 -2.26
N VAL A 208 18.24 -6.89 -2.60
CA VAL A 208 18.13 -7.40 -3.96
C VAL A 208 16.70 -7.82 -4.23
N HIS A 209 16.04 -7.16 -5.19
CA HIS A 209 14.74 -7.59 -5.69
C HIS A 209 14.84 -8.95 -6.39
N ARG A 210 13.98 -9.89 -5.98
CA ARG A 210 13.94 -11.26 -6.53
C ARG A 210 12.80 -11.49 -7.51
N GLY A 211 11.83 -10.59 -7.56
CA GLY A 211 10.70 -10.66 -8.47
C GLY A 211 9.40 -10.20 -7.83
N PHE A 212 8.45 -9.81 -8.67
CA PHE A 212 7.08 -9.52 -8.24
C PHE A 212 6.32 -10.82 -8.10
N ARG A 213 5.69 -11.02 -6.93
CA ARG A 213 4.74 -12.11 -6.69
C ARG A 213 3.36 -11.78 -7.23
N ARG A 214 2.98 -10.49 -7.13
CA ARG A 214 1.64 -10.02 -7.45
C ARG A 214 1.67 -8.54 -7.79
N VAL A 215 0.98 -8.16 -8.85
CA VAL A 215 0.75 -6.77 -9.25
C VAL A 215 -0.70 -6.64 -9.68
N ILE A 216 -1.47 -5.81 -8.98
CA ILE A 216 -2.90 -5.62 -9.26
C ILE A 216 -3.24 -4.14 -9.39
N SER A 217 -4.12 -3.87 -10.35
CA SER A 217 -4.87 -2.62 -10.46
C SER A 217 -6.28 -2.85 -9.90
N GLY A 218 -6.97 -1.80 -9.47
CA GLY A 218 -8.28 -1.99 -8.87
C GLY A 218 -9.13 -0.73 -8.66
N PRO A 219 -10.44 -0.91 -8.44
CA PRO A 219 -11.40 0.18 -8.26
C PRO A 219 -11.14 1.06 -7.04
N VAL A 220 -10.50 0.51 -6.00
CA VAL A 220 -10.23 1.20 -4.72
C VAL A 220 -8.73 1.32 -4.46
N TYR A 221 -7.99 0.23 -4.67
CA TYR A 221 -6.57 0.18 -4.41
C TYR A 221 -5.83 -0.64 -5.46
N ALA A 222 -4.57 -0.30 -5.63
CA ALA A 222 -3.58 -1.09 -6.34
C ALA A 222 -2.66 -1.77 -5.33
N GLU A 223 -2.12 -2.95 -5.66
CA GLU A 223 -1.19 -3.68 -4.79
C GLU A 223 -0.01 -4.24 -5.59
N VAL A 224 1.16 -4.19 -4.97
CA VAL A 224 2.40 -4.78 -5.47
C VAL A 224 3.03 -5.58 -4.35
N VAL A 225 3.23 -6.88 -4.57
CA VAL A 225 3.93 -7.79 -3.66
C VAL A 225 5.21 -8.24 -4.33
N HIS A 226 6.33 -8.14 -3.64
CA HIS A 226 7.62 -8.57 -4.17
C HIS A 226 8.54 -9.15 -3.12
N ASP A 227 9.48 -9.97 -3.59
CA ASP A 227 10.49 -10.60 -2.75
C ASP A 227 11.81 -9.85 -2.77
N LEU A 228 12.46 -9.83 -1.61
CA LEU A 228 13.74 -9.19 -1.37
C LEU A 228 14.66 -10.12 -0.59
N THR A 229 15.90 -10.25 -1.07
CA THR A 229 17.01 -10.82 -0.29
C THR A 229 17.94 -9.71 0.13
N TYR A 230 18.32 -9.66 1.40
CA TYR A 230 19.32 -8.70 1.85
C TYR A 230 20.65 -9.45 1.91
N VAL A 231 21.67 -8.84 1.31
CA VAL A 231 23.02 -9.39 1.23
C VAL A 231 24.00 -8.43 1.90
N ASP A 232 25.01 -8.99 2.56
CA ASP A 232 26.06 -8.20 3.19
C ASP A 232 27.08 -7.66 2.16
N THR A 233 28.18 -7.09 2.65
CA THR A 233 29.23 -6.51 1.82
C THR A 233 29.92 -7.51 0.90
N PHE A 234 29.83 -8.81 1.20
CA PHE A 234 30.42 -9.90 0.42
C PHE A 234 29.39 -10.56 -0.50
N GLY A 235 28.12 -10.18 -0.40
CA GLY A 235 27.03 -10.76 -1.15
C GLY A 235 26.35 -11.95 -0.46
N ASP A 236 26.74 -12.27 0.78
CA ASP A 236 26.14 -13.38 1.51
C ASP A 236 24.74 -12.98 2.02
N PRO A 237 23.69 -13.80 1.76
CA PRO A 237 22.36 -13.52 2.26
C PRO A 237 22.31 -13.51 3.79
N PHE A 238 21.61 -12.53 4.37
CA PHE A 238 21.36 -12.46 5.81
C PHE A 238 19.91 -12.12 6.20
N CYS A 239 19.05 -11.80 5.24
CA CYS A 239 17.62 -11.57 5.45
C CYS A 239 16.83 -11.96 4.19
N GLU A 240 15.63 -12.47 4.39
CA GLU A 240 14.62 -12.62 3.34
C GLU A 240 13.34 -11.93 3.75
N GLU A 241 12.76 -11.14 2.85
CA GLU A 241 11.56 -10.35 3.08
C GLU A 241 10.56 -10.54 1.94
N THR A 242 9.29 -10.67 2.28
CA THR A 242 8.17 -10.40 1.36
C THR A 242 7.61 -9.03 1.70
N ARG A 243 7.60 -8.11 0.74
CA ARG A 243 7.11 -6.74 0.94
C ARG A 243 5.88 -6.50 0.10
N THR A 244 4.88 -5.89 0.71
CA THR A 244 3.62 -5.49 0.07
C THR A 244 3.47 -3.99 0.12
N HIS A 245 3.20 -3.37 -1.03
CA HIS A 245 2.79 -1.98 -1.14
C HIS A 245 1.36 -1.91 -1.64
N ARG A 246 0.49 -1.19 -0.93
CA ARG A 246 -0.86 -0.86 -1.36
C ARG A 246 -0.99 0.64 -1.57
N PHE A 247 -1.58 0.99 -2.70
CA PHE A 247 -1.77 2.36 -3.16
C PHE A 247 -3.25 2.66 -3.15
N TRP A 248 -3.64 3.69 -2.41
CA TRP A 248 -5.03 4.08 -2.20
C TRP A 248 -5.25 5.50 -2.66
N TRP A 249 -6.38 5.75 -3.33
CA TRP A 249 -6.82 7.08 -3.72
C TRP A 249 -8.18 7.35 -3.08
N ALA A 250 -8.17 8.10 -1.98
CA ALA A 250 -9.40 8.50 -1.29
C ALA A 250 -10.05 9.70 -1.96
N SER A 251 -9.23 10.66 -2.40
CA SER A 251 -9.64 11.84 -3.15
C SER A 251 -8.43 12.46 -3.85
N GLU A 252 -8.64 13.52 -4.63
CA GLU A 252 -7.54 14.31 -5.18
C GLU A 252 -6.58 14.86 -4.11
N ALA A 253 -7.10 15.15 -2.91
CA ALA A 253 -6.32 15.68 -1.80
C ALA A 253 -5.67 14.58 -0.92
N ALA A 254 -6.15 13.33 -0.99
CA ALA A 254 -5.76 12.27 -0.08
C ALA A 254 -5.38 10.97 -0.82
N ARG A 255 -4.07 10.69 -0.79
CA ARG A 255 -3.46 9.47 -1.36
C ARG A 255 -2.64 8.77 -0.28
N TYR A 256 -2.64 7.44 -0.27
CA TYR A 256 -1.93 6.66 0.73
C TYR A 256 -1.07 5.57 0.10
N ILE A 257 0.11 5.37 0.67
CA ILE A 257 0.99 4.23 0.41
C ILE A 257 1.08 3.45 1.72
N ASP A 258 0.45 2.29 1.78
CA ASP A 258 0.54 1.35 2.89
C ASP A 258 1.61 0.31 2.56
N THR A 259 2.57 0.12 3.46
CA THR A 259 3.68 -0.82 3.26
C THR A 259 3.73 -1.82 4.41
N THR A 260 3.69 -3.10 4.07
CA THR A 260 3.89 -4.20 5.01
C THR A 260 5.17 -4.96 4.63
N SER A 261 6.03 -5.18 5.62
CA SER A 261 7.30 -5.90 5.49
C SER A 261 7.24 -7.17 6.32
N GLU A 262 7.24 -8.33 5.67
CA GLU A 262 7.26 -9.64 6.32
C GLU A 262 8.66 -10.23 6.23
N VAL A 263 9.43 -10.08 7.31
CA VAL A 263 10.76 -10.67 7.45
C VAL A 263 10.60 -12.17 7.72
N ARG A 264 10.95 -13.00 6.74
CA ARG A 264 10.83 -14.47 6.81
C ARG A 264 11.91 -15.07 7.68
N TRP A 265 13.13 -14.54 7.58
CA TRP A 265 14.22 -14.84 8.49
C TRP A 265 15.24 -13.70 8.48
N LEU A 266 15.99 -13.59 9.58
CA LEU A 266 17.01 -12.57 9.79
C LEU A 266 18.14 -13.12 10.66
N ARG A 267 19.36 -13.16 10.10
CA ARG A 267 20.59 -13.58 10.80
C ARG A 267 21.24 -12.43 11.55
N ASP A 268 21.32 -11.27 10.91
CA ASP A 268 21.92 -10.08 11.50
C ASP A 268 20.90 -9.34 12.37
N ARG A 269 21.18 -9.18 13.67
CA ARG A 269 20.20 -8.69 14.65
C ARG A 269 20.77 -7.49 15.41
N GLY A 270 21.02 -6.41 14.67
CA GLY A 270 21.18 -5.09 15.27
C GLY A 270 20.02 -4.75 16.22
N THR A 271 20.22 -3.76 17.09
CA THR A 271 19.23 -3.40 18.11
C THR A 271 18.03 -2.65 17.55
N SER A 272 18.19 -1.97 16.41
CA SER A 272 17.10 -1.26 15.72
C SER A 272 17.41 -1.14 14.24
N PRO A 273 17.46 -2.27 13.51
CA PRO A 273 18.10 -2.27 12.22
C PRO A 273 17.20 -1.74 11.11
N PHE A 274 15.87 -1.69 11.28
CA PHE A 274 14.97 -1.18 10.25
C PHE A 274 14.71 0.31 10.41
N LEU A 275 14.90 1.06 9.32
CA LEU A 275 14.69 2.50 9.27
C LEU A 275 13.78 2.87 8.10
N VAL A 276 12.98 3.91 8.25
CA VAL A 276 12.32 4.57 7.12
C VAL A 276 13.19 5.75 6.70
N ALA A 277 13.78 5.68 5.51
CA ALA A 277 14.60 6.73 4.94
C ALA A 277 13.77 7.55 3.94
N LEU A 278 13.73 8.86 4.14
CA LEU A 278 12.93 9.79 3.33
C LEU A 278 13.77 11.02 2.98
N ARG A 279 13.91 11.31 1.68
CA ARG A 279 14.55 12.53 1.21
C ARG A 279 13.50 13.59 0.87
N LEU A 280 13.23 14.47 1.84
CA LEU A 280 12.26 15.57 1.68
C LEU A 280 12.78 16.70 0.77
N PRO A 281 11.91 17.43 0.07
CA PRO A 281 12.24 18.67 -0.62
C PRO A 281 12.91 19.71 0.29
N SER A 282 13.91 20.42 -0.21
CA SER A 282 14.67 21.44 0.54
C SER A 282 13.93 22.75 0.75
N HIS A 283 12.78 22.94 0.09
CA HIS A 283 11.91 24.08 0.27
C HIS A 283 10.51 23.57 0.61
N THR A 284 9.97 24.02 1.74
CA THR A 284 8.56 23.87 2.07
C THR A 284 7.76 24.47 0.93
N CYS A 285 6.90 23.67 0.30
CA CYS A 285 5.80 24.21 -0.49
C CYS A 285 4.91 24.98 0.49
N VAL A 286 5.13 26.30 0.57
CA VAL A 286 4.17 27.19 1.23
C VAL A 286 2.92 27.08 0.36
N LEU A 287 1.90 26.38 0.87
CA LEU A 287 0.58 26.40 0.25
C LEU A 287 0.16 27.88 0.14
N PRO A 288 -0.23 28.38 -1.04
CA PRO A 288 -0.85 29.69 -1.10
C PRO A 288 -2.08 29.67 -0.16
N ALA A 289 -2.18 30.71 0.67
CA ALA A 289 -3.28 30.92 1.59
C ALA A 289 -4.62 31.07 0.87
#